data_AF-A0A968TI65-F1
#
_entry.id   AF-A0A968TI65-F1
#
_cell.length_a   1.000
_cell.length_b   1.000
_cell.length_c   1.000
_cell.angle_alpha   90.00
_cell.angle_beta   90.00
_cell.angle_gamma   90.00
#
_symmetry.space_group_name_H-M   'P 1'
#
loop_
_entity.id
_entity.type
_entity.pdbx_description
1 polymer ?
#
loop_
_entity_poly.entity_id
_entity_poly.type
_entity_poly.pdbx_seq_one_letter_code
_entity_poly.pdbx_strand_id
1 'polypeptide(L)'
;MDIFTDAAVKFIGENRQTPFFVYLATNTPHTPLQVPEAYAAPYLQAGLPEETSRVYGMVANIDENFGKLLAALDRLALSDNTLVIFLSDNGLEILAGGRHLAGLRGEKTGIYEGGLRVPCFVRWPARWQSPRVIDDITAHIDLMPTLLEACGIGAGGLSMDGRSLVPLIEGAPTDWPERTVYFQWHRGNVPDRNRNFAAVGPRYKLLQNKNKEEEAAGVDFELYDLLNDPGEQRNMAAQHEEVVERMRREYEAWFADVSSSRGYPELPAWIGAPQDNPVILTQQDRRDAAHWGDDTFYPEAYWPLQVMEAGSYQVTLELFAPAPGNGTAVVLMGENRTSAPIVQGAQKIALPPLALERGPSRIAGWIEGPDRKRSPHWVRIEHLENTAQSTPSD
;
A
#
# COMPACT_ATOMS: atom_id res chain seq x y z
N MET A 1 2.82 -4.46 16.18
CA MET A 1 4.12 -4.86 15.59
C MET A 1 4.67 -6.14 16.19
N ASP A 2 4.52 -6.35 17.50
CA ASP A 2 5.05 -7.49 18.28
C ASP A 2 4.98 -8.85 17.57
N ILE A 3 3.79 -9.30 17.16
CA ILE A 3 3.59 -10.60 16.50
C ILE A 3 4.45 -10.75 15.24
N PHE A 4 4.55 -9.69 14.43
CA PHE A 4 5.35 -9.72 13.21
C PHE A 4 6.84 -9.74 13.51
N THR A 5 7.29 -8.98 14.52
CA THR A 5 8.68 -8.96 14.96
C THR A 5 9.10 -10.30 15.53
N ASP A 6 8.28 -10.93 16.37
CA ASP A 6 8.57 -12.25 16.94
C ASP A 6 8.65 -13.33 15.86
N ALA A 7 7.73 -13.29 14.88
CA ALA A 7 7.76 -14.20 13.74
C ALA A 7 9.03 -14.00 12.88
N ALA A 8 9.43 -12.74 12.63
CA ALA A 8 10.65 -12.43 11.90
C ALA A 8 11.90 -12.92 12.64
N VAL A 9 12.00 -12.69 13.96
CA VAL A 9 13.11 -13.16 14.78
C VAL A 9 13.19 -14.69 14.79
N LYS A 10 12.04 -15.38 14.89
CA LYS A 10 11.98 -16.84 14.77
C LYS A 10 12.50 -17.31 13.41
N PHE A 11 12.00 -16.73 12.32
CA PHE A 11 12.41 -17.06 10.96
C PHE A 11 13.92 -16.85 10.75
N ILE A 12 14.47 -15.71 11.21
CA ILE A 12 15.91 -15.43 11.14
C ILE A 12 16.70 -16.48 11.93
N GLY A 13 16.23 -16.86 13.12
CA GLY A 13 16.87 -17.89 13.94
C GLY A 13 16.91 -19.26 13.25
N GLU A 14 15.80 -19.66 12.60
CA GLU A 14 15.68 -20.92 11.85
C GLU A 14 16.56 -20.94 10.59
N ASN A 15 16.79 -19.78 9.98
CA ASN A 15 17.54 -19.64 8.72
C ASN A 15 18.94 -19.05 8.90
N ARG A 16 19.47 -18.97 10.13
CA ARG A 16 20.75 -18.29 10.45
C ARG A 16 22.00 -18.81 9.72
N GLN A 17 21.92 -19.97 9.06
CA GLN A 17 23.03 -20.59 8.32
C GLN A 17 22.94 -20.37 6.80
N THR A 18 21.87 -19.71 6.33
CA THR A 18 21.63 -19.42 4.91
C THR A 18 21.27 -17.95 4.73
N PRO A 19 21.56 -17.34 3.57
CA PRO A 19 21.04 -16.00 3.27
C PRO A 19 19.52 -15.97 3.38
N PHE A 20 18.98 -14.89 3.93
CA PHE A 20 17.54 -14.71 4.12
C PHE A 20 17.10 -13.33 3.64
N PHE A 21 15.82 -13.22 3.31
CA PHE A 21 15.14 -11.96 3.05
C PHE A 21 13.91 -11.87 3.95
N VAL A 22 13.77 -10.76 4.68
CA VAL A 22 12.63 -10.48 5.54
C VAL A 22 12.02 -9.15 5.11
N TYR A 23 10.78 -9.20 4.64
CA TYR A 23 9.95 -8.03 4.43
C TYR A 23 8.96 -7.91 5.60
N LEU A 24 9.26 -7.01 6.55
CA LEU A 24 8.46 -6.80 7.75
C LEU A 24 7.48 -5.63 7.56
N ALA A 25 6.38 -5.88 6.84
CA ALA A 25 5.35 -4.89 6.56
C ALA A 25 4.33 -4.81 7.70
N THR A 26 4.56 -3.91 8.66
CA THR A 26 3.67 -3.77 9.83
C THR A 26 2.45 -2.92 9.50
N ASN A 27 1.31 -3.25 10.11
CA ASN A 27 0.09 -2.43 10.00
C ASN A 27 0.15 -1.13 10.82
N THR A 28 1.08 -1.00 11.75
CA THR A 28 1.25 0.19 12.60
C THR A 28 2.04 1.28 11.88
N PRO A 29 1.74 2.58 12.05
CA PRO A 29 0.74 3.17 12.95
C PRO A 29 -0.62 3.43 12.28
N HIS A 30 -0.99 2.67 11.25
CA HIS A 30 -2.27 2.85 10.55
C HIS A 30 -3.46 2.64 11.50
N THR A 31 -4.58 3.32 11.21
CA THR A 31 -5.86 3.06 11.86
C THR A 31 -6.32 1.60 11.66
N PRO A 32 -7.07 1.02 12.62
CA PRO A 32 -7.52 1.58 13.89
C PRO A 32 -6.37 1.77 14.91
N LEU A 33 -6.46 2.83 15.72
CA LEU A 33 -5.40 3.26 16.66
C LEU A 33 -5.31 2.37 17.91
N GLN A 34 -4.92 1.12 17.71
CA GLN A 34 -4.87 0.10 18.75
C GLN A 34 -3.44 -0.03 19.30
N VAL A 35 -3.26 0.33 20.57
CA VAL A 35 -1.98 0.24 21.27
C VAL A 35 -2.23 -0.03 22.77
N PRO A 36 -1.37 -0.81 23.46
CA PRO A 36 -1.45 -0.93 24.91
C PRO A 36 -1.38 0.43 25.59
N GLU A 37 -2.20 0.63 26.62
CA GLU A 37 -2.36 1.92 27.28
C GLU A 37 -1.04 2.48 27.82
N ALA A 38 -0.12 1.60 28.25
CA ALA A 38 1.20 1.99 28.74
C ALA A 38 2.04 2.79 27.73
N TYR A 39 1.86 2.56 26.42
CA TYR A 39 2.56 3.34 25.39
C TYR A 39 1.91 4.70 25.12
N ALA A 40 0.58 4.81 25.24
CA ALA A 40 -0.13 6.07 25.03
C ALA A 40 -0.06 6.99 26.26
N ALA A 41 -0.02 6.41 27.46
CA ALA A 41 -0.09 7.12 28.74
C ALA A 41 0.91 8.28 28.91
N PRO A 42 2.20 8.18 28.51
CA PRO A 42 3.15 9.29 28.64
C PRO A 42 2.71 10.53 27.84
N TYR A 43 2.14 10.32 26.65
CA TYR A 43 1.69 11.37 25.75
C TYR A 43 0.37 12.00 26.23
N LEU A 44 -0.55 11.18 26.75
CA LEU A 44 -1.78 11.65 27.39
C LEU A 44 -1.48 12.49 28.63
N GLN A 45 -0.55 12.04 29.48
CA GLN A 45 -0.11 12.78 30.66
C GLN A 45 0.57 14.11 30.31
N ALA A 46 1.21 14.19 29.13
CA ALA A 46 1.76 15.42 28.58
C ALA A 46 0.69 16.36 27.98
N GLY A 47 -0.59 15.97 27.98
CA GLY A 47 -1.71 16.79 27.51
C GLY A 47 -1.94 16.75 26.00
N LEU A 48 -1.38 15.76 25.28
CA LEU A 48 -1.62 15.60 23.86
C LEU A 48 -3.03 15.01 23.59
N PRO A 49 -3.65 15.32 22.43
CA PRO A 49 -4.93 14.72 22.04
C PRO A 49 -4.87 13.18 22.04
N GLU A 50 -6.00 12.54 22.32
CA GLU A 50 -6.12 11.07 22.41
C GLU A 50 -5.56 10.35 21.18
N GLU A 51 -5.98 10.76 19.98
CA GLU A 51 -5.58 10.13 18.72
C GLU A 51 -4.08 10.29 18.44
N THR A 52 -3.53 11.48 18.74
CA THR A 52 -2.10 11.76 18.60
C THR A 52 -1.28 10.96 19.62
N SER A 53 -1.75 10.88 20.87
CA SER A 53 -1.11 10.09 21.93
C SER A 53 -1.05 8.61 21.60
N ARG A 54 -2.14 8.06 21.02
CA ARG A 54 -2.17 6.66 20.58
C ARG A 54 -1.22 6.41 19.43
N VAL A 55 -1.16 7.28 18.43
CA VAL A 55 -0.18 7.13 17.33
C VAL A 55 1.25 7.23 17.83
N TYR A 56 1.55 8.17 18.72
CA TYR A 56 2.89 8.27 19.30
C TYR A 56 3.23 7.03 20.15
N GLY A 57 2.26 6.46 20.85
CA GLY A 57 2.39 5.16 21.48
C GLY A 57 2.68 4.03 20.50
N MET A 58 2.01 3.99 19.34
CA MET A 58 2.28 3.01 18.28
C MET A 58 3.69 3.20 17.70
N VAL A 59 4.15 4.44 17.51
CA VAL A 59 5.53 4.75 17.07
C VAL A 59 6.55 4.29 18.11
N ALA A 60 6.29 4.50 19.40
CA ALA A 60 7.15 3.98 20.47
C ALA A 60 7.19 2.45 20.49
N ASN A 61 6.06 1.77 20.27
CA ASN A 61 6.03 0.32 20.10
C ASN A 61 6.80 -0.14 18.85
N ILE A 62 6.75 0.62 17.74
CA ILE A 62 7.55 0.33 16.53
C ILE A 62 9.04 0.40 16.84
N ASP A 63 9.49 1.47 17.49
CA ASP A 63 10.89 1.68 17.89
C ASP A 63 11.39 0.55 18.79
N GLU A 64 10.62 0.18 19.82
CA GLU A 64 10.98 -0.92 20.72
C GLU A 64 11.14 -2.25 19.97
N ASN A 65 10.21 -2.57 19.07
CA ASN A 65 10.27 -3.80 18.28
C ASN A 65 11.40 -3.80 17.25
N PHE A 66 11.71 -2.65 16.66
CA PHE A 66 12.90 -2.52 15.81
C PHE A 66 14.17 -2.77 16.63
N GLY A 67 14.24 -2.25 17.86
CA GLY A 67 15.29 -2.57 18.82
C GLY A 67 15.41 -4.06 19.14
N LYS A 68 14.27 -4.75 19.34
CA LYS A 68 14.24 -6.22 19.54
C LYS A 68 14.81 -6.98 18.34
N LEU A 69 14.47 -6.57 17.11
CA LEU A 69 14.98 -7.15 15.87
C LEU A 69 16.50 -6.97 15.75
N LEU A 70 17.00 -5.75 15.96
CA LEU A 70 18.45 -5.46 15.92
C LEU A 70 19.20 -6.26 16.99
N ALA A 71 18.68 -6.30 18.22
CA ALA A 71 19.28 -7.08 19.29
C ALA A 71 19.26 -8.59 18.99
N ALA A 72 18.27 -9.09 18.25
CA ALA A 72 18.25 -10.49 17.79
C ALA A 72 19.36 -10.78 16.78
N LEU A 73 19.59 -9.87 15.82
CA LEU A 73 20.71 -9.97 14.87
C LEU A 73 22.06 -9.99 15.62
N ASP A 74 22.23 -9.15 16.63
CA ASP A 74 23.45 -9.13 17.46
C ASP A 74 23.62 -10.45 18.24
N ARG A 75 22.57 -10.92 18.93
CA ARG A 75 22.61 -12.19 19.69
C ARG A 75 22.92 -13.40 18.81
N LEU A 76 22.48 -13.37 17.55
CA LEU A 76 22.73 -14.43 16.57
C LEU A 76 24.06 -14.27 15.82
N ALA A 77 24.82 -13.20 16.11
CA ALA A 77 26.06 -12.83 15.40
C ALA A 77 25.85 -12.64 13.88
N LEU A 78 24.70 -12.09 13.49
CA LEU A 78 24.33 -11.85 12.09
C LEU A 78 24.44 -10.36 11.68
N SER A 79 24.59 -9.45 12.64
CA SER A 79 24.54 -8.00 12.39
C SER A 79 25.51 -7.52 11.32
N ASP A 80 26.76 -7.99 11.34
CA ASP A 80 27.78 -7.54 10.41
C ASP A 80 27.43 -7.85 8.95
N ASN A 81 26.78 -8.99 8.70
CA ASN A 81 26.41 -9.44 7.37
C ASN A 81 24.91 -9.29 7.06
N THR A 82 24.22 -8.36 7.73
CA THR A 82 22.81 -8.09 7.48
C THR A 82 22.61 -6.62 7.09
N LEU A 83 22.08 -6.40 5.89
CA LEU A 83 21.56 -5.11 5.45
C LEU A 83 20.15 -4.91 6.04
N VAL A 84 19.97 -3.88 6.85
CA VAL A 84 18.70 -3.50 7.46
C VAL A 84 18.24 -2.17 6.87
N ILE A 85 16.98 -2.13 6.40
CA ILE A 85 16.33 -0.93 5.86
C ILE A 85 15.07 -0.65 6.67
N PHE A 86 14.95 0.56 7.21
CA PHE A 86 13.72 1.11 7.74
C PHE A 86 13.15 2.09 6.71
N LEU A 87 11.87 1.97 6.39
CA LEU A 87 11.17 2.82 5.44
C LEU A 87 9.70 2.96 5.85
N SER A 88 9.13 4.15 5.69
CA SER A 88 7.68 4.35 5.69
C SER A 88 7.15 4.45 4.26
N ASP A 89 5.94 3.97 4.02
CA ASP A 89 5.31 3.88 2.69
C ASP A 89 4.75 5.21 2.17
N ASN A 90 4.27 6.08 3.06
CA ASN A 90 3.76 7.41 2.73
C ASN A 90 3.85 8.36 3.93
N GLY A 91 3.61 9.65 3.68
CA GLY A 91 3.42 10.65 4.72
C GLY A 91 2.33 10.30 5.73
N LEU A 92 2.35 10.97 6.88
CA LEU A 92 1.39 10.68 7.96
C LEU A 92 -0.03 11.14 7.60
N GLU A 93 -1.02 10.44 8.14
CA GLU A 93 -2.41 10.91 8.16
C GLU A 93 -2.58 11.91 9.31
N ILE A 94 -3.16 13.08 9.06
CA ILE A 94 -3.51 14.06 10.08
C ILE A 94 -4.92 13.74 10.57
N LEU A 95 -5.02 13.30 11.82
CA LEU A 95 -6.31 13.08 12.48
C LEU A 95 -6.69 14.26 13.38
N ALA A 96 -7.83 14.16 14.06
CA ALA A 96 -8.33 15.22 14.91
C ALA A 96 -7.33 15.55 16.03
N GLY A 97 -6.96 16.83 16.15
CA GLY A 97 -5.97 17.31 17.12
C GLY A 97 -4.59 17.61 16.54
N GLY A 98 -4.35 17.31 15.26
CA GLY A 98 -3.10 17.67 14.58
C GLY A 98 -1.89 16.82 15.00
N ARG A 99 -0.85 16.83 14.17
CA ARG A 99 0.39 16.07 14.39
C ARG A 99 1.61 16.87 13.95
N HIS A 100 2.76 16.54 14.53
CA HIS A 100 4.03 17.13 14.12
C HIS A 100 4.41 16.68 12.70
N LEU A 101 4.48 17.63 11.75
CA LEU A 101 4.81 17.42 10.33
C LEU A 101 6.28 17.73 10.00
N ALA A 102 7.13 17.99 11.00
CA ALA A 102 8.51 18.45 10.79
C ALA A 102 8.63 19.71 9.91
N GLY A 103 7.61 20.59 9.94
CA GLY A 103 7.55 21.79 9.10
C GLY A 103 7.17 21.55 7.64
N LEU A 104 6.85 20.31 7.26
CA LEU A 104 6.39 19.95 5.93
C LEU A 104 4.89 20.22 5.76
N ARG A 105 4.46 20.46 4.52
CA ARG A 105 3.06 20.72 4.17
C ARG A 105 2.36 19.46 3.66
N GLY A 106 1.07 19.36 3.95
CA GLY A 106 0.23 18.24 3.49
C GLY A 106 0.45 16.96 4.29
N GLU A 107 -0.23 15.91 3.83
CA GLU A 107 -0.40 14.65 4.54
C GLU A 107 -0.59 13.49 3.57
N LYS A 108 -0.85 12.29 4.09
CA LYS A 108 -1.24 11.10 3.33
C LYS A 108 -2.29 11.44 2.28
N THR A 109 -2.15 10.90 1.06
CA THR A 109 -2.95 11.20 -0.15
C THR A 109 -2.69 12.56 -0.80
N GLY A 110 -1.89 13.42 -0.18
CA GLY A 110 -1.37 14.66 -0.77
C GLY A 110 -0.06 14.46 -1.53
N ILE A 111 0.26 15.45 -2.36
CA ILE A 111 1.48 15.52 -3.19
C ILE A 111 2.49 16.56 -2.69
N TYR A 112 2.17 17.25 -1.60
CA TYR A 112 3.11 18.10 -0.86
C TYR A 112 4.13 17.22 -0.09
N GLU A 113 5.23 17.82 0.40
CA GLU A 113 6.34 17.11 1.04
C GLU A 113 5.91 16.27 2.24
N GLY A 114 4.91 16.72 3.01
CA GLY A 114 4.36 15.97 4.15
C GLY A 114 3.60 14.71 3.76
N GLY A 115 3.22 14.56 2.48
CA GLY A 115 2.61 13.35 1.92
C GLY A 115 3.61 12.41 1.24
N LEU A 116 4.72 12.95 0.71
CA LEU A 116 5.70 12.22 -0.12
C LEU A 116 7.01 11.88 0.62
N ARG A 117 7.53 12.80 1.43
CA ARG A 117 8.83 12.68 2.08
C ARG A 117 8.70 11.89 3.38
N VAL A 118 9.40 10.76 3.43
CA VAL A 118 9.29 9.77 4.51
C VAL A 118 10.66 9.44 5.10
N PRO A 119 10.73 8.99 6.37
CA PRO A 119 11.97 8.49 6.94
C PRO A 119 12.45 7.23 6.21
N CYS A 120 13.75 7.21 5.88
CA CYS A 120 14.45 6.04 5.36
C CYS A 120 15.81 5.94 6.05
N PHE A 121 16.07 4.80 6.70
CA PHE A 121 17.37 4.52 7.32
C PHE A 121 17.91 3.20 6.79
N VAL A 122 19.20 3.18 6.48
CA VAL A 122 19.87 2.01 5.91
C VAL A 122 21.12 1.71 6.75
N ARG A 123 21.28 0.46 7.18
CA ARG A 123 22.39 0.03 8.03
C ARG A 123 22.99 -1.28 7.53
N TRP A 124 24.31 -1.32 7.36
CA TRP A 124 25.07 -2.55 7.12
C TRP A 124 26.46 -2.43 7.76
N PRO A 125 26.66 -2.91 9.00
CA PRO A 125 27.85 -2.62 9.79
C PRO A 125 29.18 -3.02 9.16
N ALA A 126 29.27 -4.20 8.53
CA ALA A 126 30.52 -4.63 7.90
C ALA A 126 30.91 -3.78 6.68
N ARG A 127 29.93 -3.16 6.01
CA ARG A 127 30.14 -2.43 4.75
C ARG A 127 30.16 -0.91 4.94
N TRP A 128 29.28 -0.36 5.77
CA TRP A 128 29.08 1.07 5.97
C TRP A 128 29.27 1.43 7.44
N GLN A 129 30.50 1.80 7.78
CA GLN A 129 30.94 1.98 9.17
C GLN A 129 30.71 3.39 9.72
N SER A 130 30.50 4.38 8.84
CA SER A 130 30.32 5.78 9.21
C SER A 130 28.89 6.23 8.98
N PRO A 131 28.22 6.81 9.99
CA PRO A 131 26.90 7.40 9.79
C PRO A 131 27.00 8.57 8.81
N ARG A 132 26.04 8.64 7.89
CA ARG A 132 25.94 9.71 6.89
C ARG A 132 24.49 10.10 6.68
N VAL A 133 24.30 11.36 6.28
CA VAL A 133 23.05 11.86 5.71
C VAL A 133 23.28 11.96 4.21
N ILE A 134 22.32 11.47 3.42
CA ILE A 134 22.31 11.60 1.97
C ILE A 134 21.20 12.60 1.65
N ASP A 135 21.59 13.79 1.21
CA ASP A 135 20.66 14.87 0.88
C ASP A 135 20.21 14.82 -0.58
N ASP A 136 20.85 13.99 -1.41
CA ASP A 136 20.47 13.76 -2.80
C ASP A 136 19.04 13.22 -2.95
N ILE A 137 18.38 13.58 -4.06
CA ILE A 137 17.04 13.09 -4.38
C ILE A 137 17.05 11.59 -4.65
N THR A 138 16.51 10.83 -3.69
CA THR A 138 16.31 9.38 -3.75
C THR A 138 14.82 9.04 -3.67
N ALA A 139 14.45 7.80 -3.98
CA ALA A 139 13.08 7.32 -3.92
C ALA A 139 13.02 5.81 -3.67
N HIS A 140 11.87 5.31 -3.23
CA HIS A 140 11.66 3.88 -2.94
C HIS A 140 12.00 2.95 -4.13
N ILE A 141 11.85 3.43 -5.37
CA ILE A 141 12.23 2.69 -6.59
C ILE A 141 13.72 2.35 -6.67
N ASP A 142 14.58 3.08 -5.94
CA ASP A 142 16.02 2.84 -5.89
C ASP A 142 16.41 1.64 -5.03
N LEU A 143 15.50 1.16 -4.17
CA LEU A 143 15.80 0.06 -3.26
C LEU A 143 16.03 -1.25 -4.03
N MET A 144 15.27 -1.52 -5.10
CA MET A 144 15.44 -2.73 -5.90
C MET A 144 16.86 -2.85 -6.50
N PRO A 145 17.35 -1.87 -7.31
CA PRO A 145 18.72 -1.95 -7.84
C PRO A 145 19.78 -1.92 -6.73
N THR A 146 19.54 -1.22 -5.61
CA THR A 146 20.45 -1.23 -4.45
C THR A 146 20.58 -2.62 -3.83
N LEU A 147 19.46 -3.32 -3.65
CA LEU A 147 19.43 -4.68 -3.10
C LEU A 147 20.06 -5.69 -4.05
N LEU A 148 19.80 -5.57 -5.35
CA LEU A 148 20.44 -6.41 -6.37
C LEU A 148 21.96 -6.29 -6.32
N GLU A 149 22.48 -5.04 -6.30
CA GLU A 149 23.92 -4.80 -6.18
C GLU A 149 24.48 -5.30 -4.85
N ALA A 150 23.79 -5.04 -3.73
CA ALA A 150 24.17 -5.53 -2.40
C ALA A 150 24.30 -7.06 -2.35
N CYS A 151 23.41 -7.77 -3.03
CA CYS A 151 23.40 -9.23 -3.10
C CYS A 151 24.30 -9.81 -4.21
N GLY A 152 24.92 -8.98 -5.05
CA GLY A 152 25.70 -9.44 -6.21
C GLY A 152 24.84 -10.11 -7.29
N ILE A 153 23.56 -9.75 -7.38
CA ILE A 153 22.60 -10.32 -8.33
C ILE A 153 22.45 -9.36 -9.51
N GLY A 154 22.60 -9.88 -10.73
CA GLY A 154 22.34 -9.09 -11.94
C GLY A 154 20.85 -8.82 -12.17
N ALA A 155 20.51 -7.70 -12.78
CA ALA A 155 19.12 -7.30 -13.06
C ALA A 155 18.35 -8.22 -14.03
N GLY A 156 19.00 -9.22 -14.63
CA GLY A 156 18.32 -10.21 -15.49
C GLY A 156 17.64 -9.62 -16.72
N GLY A 157 18.08 -8.45 -17.21
CA GLY A 157 17.48 -7.74 -18.33
C GLY A 157 16.24 -6.91 -17.97
N LEU A 158 15.89 -6.79 -16.69
CA LEU A 158 14.83 -5.90 -16.23
C LEU A 158 15.25 -4.44 -16.42
N SER A 159 14.39 -3.65 -17.08
CA SER A 159 14.48 -2.19 -17.05
C SER A 159 13.95 -1.70 -15.72
N MET A 160 14.68 -0.81 -15.06
CA MET A 160 14.33 -0.25 -13.74
C MET A 160 14.37 1.27 -13.79
N ASP A 161 13.39 1.91 -13.18
CA ASP A 161 13.34 3.37 -13.05
C ASP A 161 14.31 3.89 -11.97
N GLY A 162 14.60 3.04 -10.97
CA GLY A 162 15.50 3.35 -9.87
C GLY A 162 16.97 3.22 -10.22
N ARG A 163 17.82 3.77 -9.35
CA ARG A 163 19.28 3.70 -9.42
C ARG A 163 19.83 3.12 -8.13
N SER A 164 20.86 2.28 -8.19
CA SER A 164 21.48 1.78 -6.96
C SER A 164 22.03 2.93 -6.12
N LEU A 165 21.71 2.95 -4.83
CA LEU A 165 22.18 3.93 -3.87
C LEU A 165 23.56 3.60 -3.30
N VAL A 166 24.13 2.42 -3.60
CA VAL A 166 25.43 2.00 -3.07
C VAL A 166 26.52 3.07 -3.28
N PRO A 167 26.66 3.71 -4.47
CA PRO A 167 27.71 4.71 -4.67
C PRO A 167 27.52 5.97 -3.80
N LEU A 168 26.27 6.41 -3.60
CA LEU A 168 25.94 7.51 -2.68
C LEU A 168 26.22 7.11 -1.23
N ILE A 169 25.77 5.91 -0.83
CA ILE A 169 25.92 5.40 0.53
C ILE A 169 27.39 5.20 0.87
N GLU A 170 28.24 4.80 -0.08
CA GLU A 170 29.69 4.63 0.10
C GLU A 170 30.46 5.95 0.02
N GLY A 171 29.83 7.02 -0.50
CA GLY A 171 30.43 8.33 -0.70
C GLY A 171 31.57 8.28 -1.73
N ALA A 172 31.43 7.40 -2.73
CA ALA A 172 32.36 7.36 -3.84
C ALA A 172 32.29 8.70 -4.58
N PRO A 173 33.43 9.24 -5.08
CA PRO A 173 33.41 10.35 -6.01
C PRO A 173 32.64 9.89 -7.24
N THR A 174 31.39 10.30 -7.34
CA THR A 174 30.45 9.79 -8.33
C THR A 174 29.92 10.98 -9.10
N ASP A 175 29.79 10.82 -10.40
CA ASP A 175 28.97 11.69 -11.23
C ASP A 175 27.50 11.31 -11.01
N TRP A 176 27.02 11.29 -9.76
CA TRP A 176 25.64 10.95 -9.45
C TRP A 176 24.75 11.97 -10.16
N PRO A 177 24.01 11.56 -11.22
CA PRO A 177 23.37 12.54 -12.07
C PRO A 177 22.16 13.10 -11.35
N GLU A 178 22.04 14.43 -11.32
CA GLU A 178 20.81 15.09 -10.90
C GLU A 178 19.61 14.49 -11.64
N ARG A 179 18.50 14.37 -10.91
CA ARG A 179 17.28 13.78 -11.45
C ARG A 179 16.05 14.39 -10.83
N THR A 180 14.94 14.21 -11.53
CA THR A 180 13.59 14.48 -11.03
C THR A 180 12.90 13.15 -10.74
N VAL A 181 12.29 13.03 -9.56
CA VAL A 181 11.41 11.91 -9.21
C VAL A 181 9.97 12.37 -9.40
N TYR A 182 9.16 11.52 -10.03
CA TYR A 182 7.77 11.82 -10.33
C TYR A 182 6.82 11.00 -9.45
N PHE A 183 5.82 11.68 -8.92
CA PHE A 183 4.76 11.09 -8.12
C PHE A 183 3.43 11.44 -8.76
N GLN A 184 2.50 10.48 -8.77
CA GLN A 184 1.12 10.73 -9.18
C GLN A 184 0.19 9.92 -8.28
N TRP A 185 -0.87 10.57 -7.81
CA TRP A 185 -1.89 9.91 -7.01
C TRP A 185 -3.30 10.27 -7.46
N HIS A 186 -4.05 9.30 -7.98
CA HIS A 186 -5.47 9.49 -8.22
C HIS A 186 -6.23 8.17 -8.00
N ARG A 187 -7.53 8.30 -7.74
CA ARG A 187 -8.45 7.15 -7.74
C ARG A 187 -9.10 7.04 -9.12
N GLY A 188 -8.87 5.92 -9.79
CA GLY A 188 -9.46 5.60 -11.07
C GLY A 188 -8.78 4.38 -11.71
N ASN A 189 -9.45 3.77 -12.69
CA ASN A 189 -8.89 2.62 -13.41
C ASN A 189 -7.81 3.03 -14.41
N VAL A 190 -7.84 4.27 -14.90
CA VAL A 190 -6.89 4.82 -15.87
C VAL A 190 -6.25 6.08 -15.28
N PRO A 191 -4.94 6.29 -15.42
CA PRO A 191 -4.30 7.52 -14.99
C PRO A 191 -4.68 8.72 -15.81
N ASP A 192 -4.88 9.82 -15.09
CA ASP A 192 -5.13 11.14 -15.66
C ASP A 192 -3.85 11.97 -15.49
N ARG A 193 -3.22 12.28 -16.62
CA ARG A 193 -1.97 13.06 -16.67
C ARG A 193 -2.06 14.40 -15.95
N ASN A 194 -3.22 15.02 -15.88
CA ASN A 194 -3.37 16.35 -15.29
C ASN A 194 -3.90 16.28 -13.85
N ARG A 195 -3.76 15.13 -13.19
CA ARG A 195 -4.32 14.89 -11.88
C ARG A 195 -3.23 14.57 -10.88
N ASN A 196 -3.13 15.40 -9.84
CA ASN A 196 -2.37 15.15 -8.61
C ASN A 196 -0.99 14.57 -8.85
N PHE A 197 -0.13 15.36 -9.50
CA PHE A 197 1.23 14.94 -9.73
C PHE A 197 2.22 15.91 -9.10
N ALA A 198 3.39 15.41 -8.76
CA ALA A 198 4.56 16.19 -8.39
C ALA A 198 5.78 15.70 -9.17
N ALA A 199 6.58 16.65 -9.66
CA ALA A 199 7.91 16.45 -10.20
C ALA A 199 8.91 17.07 -9.22
N VAL A 200 9.66 16.23 -8.51
CA VAL A 200 10.55 16.62 -7.41
C VAL A 200 12.00 16.54 -7.88
N GLY A 201 12.62 17.68 -8.15
CA GLY A 201 14.04 17.79 -8.48
C GLY A 201 14.88 18.19 -7.25
N PRO A 202 16.22 18.37 -7.41
CA PRO A 202 17.12 18.69 -6.31
C PRO A 202 16.85 20.03 -5.62
N ARG A 203 16.31 20.98 -6.37
CA ARG A 203 15.94 22.31 -5.85
C ARG A 203 14.46 22.61 -6.03
N TYR A 204 13.95 22.42 -7.24
CA TYR A 204 12.58 22.80 -7.57
C TYR A 204 11.64 21.60 -7.53
N LYS A 205 10.44 21.86 -7.05
CA LYS A 205 9.30 20.94 -7.14
C LYS A 205 8.15 21.61 -7.87
N LEU A 206 7.75 21.01 -8.98
CA LEU A 206 6.54 21.38 -9.71
C LEU A 206 5.41 20.44 -9.28
N LEU A 207 4.22 20.96 -9.01
CA LEU A 207 3.07 20.13 -8.70
C LEU A 207 1.76 20.69 -9.26
N GLN A 208 0.78 19.80 -9.42
CA GLN A 208 -0.59 20.13 -9.76
C GLN A 208 -1.51 19.37 -8.82
N ASN A 209 -2.06 20.07 -7.82
CA ASN A 209 -2.97 19.48 -6.84
C ASN A 209 -4.42 19.62 -7.32
N LYS A 210 -4.90 18.62 -8.06
CA LYS A 210 -6.28 18.53 -8.59
C LYS A 210 -7.02 17.37 -7.94
N ASN A 211 -6.99 17.36 -6.62
CA ASN A 211 -7.76 16.41 -5.83
C ASN A 211 -9.23 16.80 -5.84
N LYS A 212 -10.13 15.84 -5.58
CA LYS A 212 -11.61 15.95 -5.82
C LYS A 212 -12.27 17.22 -5.24
N GLU A 213 -11.62 17.93 -4.33
CA GLU A 213 -12.15 19.08 -3.61
C GLU A 213 -11.57 20.43 -4.08
N GLU A 214 -10.46 20.45 -4.83
CA GLU A 214 -9.71 21.68 -5.19
C GLU A 214 -9.80 22.09 -6.68
N GLU A 215 -10.61 21.39 -7.49
CA GLU A 215 -10.94 21.81 -8.87
C GLU A 215 -11.44 23.27 -8.96
N ALA A 216 -11.87 23.87 -7.86
CA ALA A 216 -12.41 25.22 -7.77
C ALA A 216 -11.36 26.36 -7.75
N ALA A 217 -10.05 26.10 -7.54
CA ALA A 217 -9.09 27.16 -7.19
C ALA A 217 -8.35 27.84 -8.37
N GLY A 218 -8.46 27.34 -9.60
CA GLY A 218 -7.91 28.03 -10.80
C GLY A 218 -6.38 28.14 -10.87
N VAL A 219 -5.62 27.57 -9.92
CA VAL A 219 -4.15 27.45 -10.00
C VAL A 219 -3.82 26.18 -10.76
N ASP A 220 -3.27 26.31 -11.97
CA ASP A 220 -2.99 25.14 -12.83
C ASP A 220 -1.70 24.42 -12.39
N PHE A 221 -0.70 25.16 -11.92
CA PHE A 221 0.57 24.63 -11.41
C PHE A 221 1.10 25.43 -10.21
N GLU A 222 1.77 24.74 -9.29
CA GLU A 222 2.53 25.33 -8.20
C GLU A 222 4.01 24.95 -8.33
N LEU A 223 4.91 25.90 -8.03
CA LEU A 223 6.35 25.68 -8.06
C LEU A 223 6.96 26.13 -6.74
N TYR A 224 7.75 25.25 -6.11
CA TYR A 224 8.42 25.50 -4.83
C TYR A 224 9.94 25.31 -4.94
N ASP A 225 10.71 26.16 -4.26
CA ASP A 225 12.16 26.02 -4.09
C ASP A 225 12.44 25.28 -2.77
N LEU A 226 12.56 23.96 -2.82
CA LEU A 226 12.68 23.08 -1.65
C LEU A 226 13.95 23.35 -0.80
N LEU A 227 14.97 23.99 -1.36
CA LEU A 227 16.17 24.35 -0.58
C LEU A 227 15.91 25.54 0.36
N ASN A 228 15.07 26.48 -0.07
CA ASN A 228 14.76 27.70 0.69
C ASN A 228 13.37 27.67 1.35
N ASP A 229 12.48 26.80 0.88
CA ASP A 229 11.10 26.64 1.30
C ASP A 229 10.70 25.15 1.32
N PRO A 230 11.31 24.32 2.21
CA PRO A 230 10.98 22.90 2.32
C PRO A 230 9.54 22.65 2.82
N GLY A 231 8.90 23.66 3.39
CA GLY A 231 7.51 23.62 3.83
C GLY A 231 6.50 24.04 2.77
N GLU A 232 6.93 24.34 1.54
CA GLU A 232 6.06 24.68 0.40
C GLU A 232 5.05 25.79 0.72
N GLN A 233 5.53 26.89 1.32
CA GLN A 233 4.71 28.01 1.78
C GLN A 233 4.54 29.09 0.71
N ARG A 234 5.48 29.21 -0.23
CA ARG A 234 5.50 30.27 -1.25
C ARG A 234 5.51 29.71 -2.66
N ASN A 235 4.35 29.69 -3.30
CA ASN A 235 4.26 29.34 -4.72
C ASN A 235 4.95 30.42 -5.58
N MET A 236 5.93 29.99 -6.36
CA MET A 236 6.77 30.82 -7.22
C MET A 236 6.51 30.63 -8.73
N ALA A 237 5.48 29.87 -9.11
CA ALA A 237 5.22 29.50 -10.51
C ALA A 237 5.13 30.73 -11.45
N ALA A 238 4.41 31.78 -11.04
CA ALA A 238 4.25 33.00 -11.82
C ALA A 238 5.54 33.83 -11.98
N GLN A 239 6.58 33.57 -11.16
CA GLN A 239 7.87 34.26 -11.27
C GLN A 239 8.91 33.46 -12.07
N HIS A 240 8.63 32.18 -12.37
CA HIS A 240 9.57 31.23 -12.98
C HIS A 240 8.86 30.36 -14.02
N GLU A 241 8.14 30.99 -14.95
CA GLU A 241 7.37 30.31 -16.00
C GLU A 241 8.25 29.38 -16.85
N GLU A 242 9.52 29.73 -17.05
CA GLU A 242 10.50 28.90 -17.76
C GLU A 242 10.83 27.59 -17.03
N VAL A 243 10.88 27.61 -15.70
CA VAL A 243 11.12 26.42 -14.87
C VAL A 243 9.89 25.53 -14.87
N VAL A 244 8.71 26.13 -14.74
CA VAL A 244 7.41 25.44 -14.82
C VAL A 244 7.30 24.70 -16.15
N GLU A 245 7.51 25.40 -17.27
CA GLU A 245 7.36 24.81 -18.60
C GLU A 245 8.37 23.68 -18.85
N ARG A 246 9.62 23.84 -18.39
CA ARG A 246 10.62 22.78 -18.50
C ARG A 246 10.21 21.54 -17.71
N MET A 247 9.91 21.68 -16.42
CA MET A 247 9.54 20.56 -15.55
C MET A 247 8.23 19.90 -15.99
N ARG A 248 7.28 20.67 -16.52
CA ARG A 248 6.03 20.16 -17.10
C ARG A 248 6.32 19.24 -18.29
N ARG A 249 7.18 19.66 -19.22
CA ARG A 249 7.57 18.82 -20.37
C ARG A 249 8.27 17.54 -19.95
N GLU A 250 9.16 17.63 -18.97
CA GLU A 250 9.86 16.46 -18.40
C GLU A 250 8.86 15.46 -17.78
N TYR A 251 7.88 15.97 -17.01
CA TYR A 251 6.79 15.15 -16.46
C TYR A 251 5.92 14.52 -17.56
N GLU A 252 5.54 15.28 -18.59
CA GLU A 252 4.72 14.76 -19.68
C GLU A 252 5.41 13.65 -20.47
N ALA A 253 6.72 13.78 -20.68
CA ALA A 253 7.55 12.75 -21.30
C ALA A 253 7.61 11.49 -20.42
N TRP A 254 7.85 11.65 -19.11
CA TRP A 254 7.83 10.55 -18.15
C TRP A 254 6.46 9.85 -18.13
N PHE A 255 5.36 10.61 -18.06
CA PHE A 255 4.01 10.07 -18.02
C PHE A 255 3.72 9.25 -19.29
N ALA A 256 4.09 9.77 -20.47
CA ALA A 256 3.92 9.06 -21.73
C ALA A 256 4.71 7.75 -21.78
N ASP A 257 5.92 7.72 -21.22
CA ASP A 257 6.75 6.52 -21.14
C ASP A 257 6.12 5.46 -20.22
N VAL A 258 5.85 5.81 -18.95
CA VAL A 258 5.34 4.84 -17.96
C VAL A 258 3.92 4.34 -18.27
N SER A 259 3.15 5.10 -19.05
CA SER A 259 1.81 4.71 -19.49
C SER A 259 1.79 3.90 -20.79
N SER A 260 2.88 3.88 -21.57
CA SER A 260 2.92 3.28 -22.90
C SER A 260 2.72 1.76 -22.91
N SER A 261 3.11 1.06 -21.84
CA SER A 261 3.15 -0.41 -21.78
C SER A 261 2.10 -1.04 -20.88
N ARG A 262 1.39 -0.24 -20.07
CA ARG A 262 0.55 -0.76 -18.98
C ARG A 262 -0.80 -1.27 -19.46
N GLY A 263 -1.41 -0.65 -20.47
CA GLY A 263 -2.77 -0.98 -20.98
C GLY A 263 -3.91 -0.86 -19.96
N TYR A 264 -3.59 -0.66 -18.68
CA TYR A 264 -4.47 -0.58 -17.51
C TYR A 264 -5.59 -1.62 -17.51
N PRO A 265 -5.28 -2.93 -17.72
CA PRO A 265 -6.29 -3.96 -17.67
C PRO A 265 -6.86 -4.08 -16.25
N GLU A 266 -8.06 -4.63 -16.15
CA GLU A 266 -8.58 -5.08 -14.88
C GLU A 266 -7.65 -6.15 -14.29
N LEU A 267 -7.35 -6.02 -13.00
CA LEU A 267 -6.58 -7.02 -12.26
C LEU A 267 -7.57 -8.00 -11.60
N PRO A 268 -7.70 -9.23 -12.10
CA PRO A 268 -8.61 -10.21 -11.54
C PRO A 268 -8.05 -10.86 -10.27
N ALA A 269 -8.94 -11.26 -9.36
CA ALA A 269 -8.59 -12.21 -8.31
C ALA A 269 -8.50 -13.62 -8.88
N TRP A 270 -7.43 -14.35 -8.59
CA TRP A 270 -7.21 -15.70 -9.09
C TRP A 270 -7.87 -16.71 -8.14
N ILE A 271 -8.79 -17.53 -8.63
CA ILE A 271 -9.50 -18.54 -7.83
C ILE A 271 -9.18 -19.95 -8.36
N GLY A 272 -9.24 -20.95 -7.47
CA GLY A 272 -9.04 -22.36 -7.85
C GLY A 272 -7.62 -22.88 -7.70
N ALA A 273 -6.66 -22.03 -7.34
CA ALA A 273 -5.31 -22.50 -7.02
C ALA A 273 -5.28 -23.16 -5.62
N PRO A 274 -4.68 -24.35 -5.44
CA PRO A 274 -4.66 -25.03 -4.14
C PRO A 274 -4.03 -24.21 -3.00
N GLN A 275 -2.98 -23.43 -3.30
CA GLN A 275 -2.27 -22.60 -2.32
C GLN A 275 -3.08 -21.38 -1.85
N ASP A 276 -4.04 -20.92 -2.66
CA ASP A 276 -4.86 -19.74 -2.42
C ASP A 276 -6.35 -20.14 -2.35
N ASN A 277 -6.64 -21.23 -1.64
CA ASN A 277 -8.00 -21.71 -1.42
C ASN A 277 -8.30 -21.75 0.09
N PRO A 278 -9.25 -20.97 0.60
CA PRO A 278 -10.20 -20.09 -0.07
C PRO A 278 -9.60 -18.75 -0.54
N VAL A 279 -10.25 -18.10 -1.50
CA VAL A 279 -10.03 -16.68 -1.83
C VAL A 279 -11.06 -15.82 -1.12
N ILE A 280 -10.63 -14.71 -0.54
CA ILE A 280 -11.52 -13.71 0.10
C ILE A 280 -11.44 -12.41 -0.69
N LEU A 281 -12.57 -12.01 -1.26
CA LEU A 281 -12.73 -10.75 -1.96
C LEU A 281 -13.29 -9.68 -1.02
N THR A 282 -12.69 -8.50 -1.03
CA THR A 282 -13.07 -7.37 -0.18
C THR A 282 -13.83 -6.31 -0.96
N GLN A 283 -14.44 -5.34 -0.27
CA GLN A 283 -15.11 -4.22 -0.93
C GLN A 283 -14.14 -3.35 -1.77
N GLN A 284 -12.83 -3.38 -1.46
CA GLN A 284 -11.79 -2.65 -2.18
C GLN A 284 -11.43 -3.30 -3.52
N ASP A 285 -11.65 -4.60 -3.66
CA ASP A 285 -11.34 -5.34 -4.89
C ASP A 285 -12.43 -5.17 -5.97
N ARG A 286 -13.53 -4.48 -5.63
CA ARG A 286 -14.65 -4.25 -6.54
C ARG A 286 -14.33 -3.20 -7.59
N ARG A 287 -14.86 -3.43 -8.79
CA ARG A 287 -14.98 -2.42 -9.84
C ARG A 287 -16.30 -1.67 -9.70
N ASP A 288 -16.28 -0.42 -10.16
CA ASP A 288 -17.42 0.51 -10.25
C ASP A 288 -18.15 0.83 -8.94
N ALA A 289 -17.58 0.47 -7.78
CA ALA A 289 -18.11 0.83 -6.46
C ALA A 289 -17.17 0.53 -5.29
N ALA A 290 -15.85 0.72 -5.42
CA ALA A 290 -14.95 0.55 -4.28
C ALA A 290 -15.26 1.60 -3.20
N HIS A 291 -15.70 1.15 -2.01
CA HIS A 291 -16.07 2.00 -0.89
C HIS A 291 -15.63 1.39 0.45
N TRP A 292 -15.65 2.22 1.48
CA TRP A 292 -15.31 1.84 2.85
C TRP A 292 -16.57 1.81 3.70
N GLY A 293 -16.82 0.67 4.35
CA GLY A 293 -17.47 0.67 5.66
C GLY A 293 -19.01 0.74 5.67
N ASP A 294 -19.70 0.44 4.56
CA ASP A 294 -21.14 0.21 4.61
C ASP A 294 -21.59 -0.97 3.73
N ASP A 295 -22.90 -1.21 3.74
CA ASP A 295 -23.58 -2.26 2.99
C ASP A 295 -24.30 -1.70 1.75
N THR A 296 -23.92 -0.51 1.27
CA THR A 296 -24.56 0.16 0.14
C THR A 296 -24.45 -0.72 -1.11
N PHE A 297 -25.60 -0.92 -1.77
CA PHE A 297 -25.68 -1.72 -2.98
C PHE A 297 -25.44 -0.87 -4.23
N TYR A 298 -24.54 -1.36 -5.08
CA TYR A 298 -24.23 -0.77 -6.37
C TYR A 298 -24.54 -1.79 -7.47
N PRO A 299 -25.53 -1.55 -8.34
CA PRO A 299 -25.97 -2.53 -9.34
C PRO A 299 -24.88 -3.00 -10.29
N GLU A 300 -23.96 -2.11 -10.66
CA GLU A 300 -22.87 -2.38 -11.60
C GLU A 300 -21.62 -2.94 -10.91
N ALA A 301 -21.62 -3.14 -9.59
CA ALA A 301 -20.42 -3.58 -8.88
C ALA A 301 -20.14 -5.07 -9.06
N TYR A 302 -18.91 -5.39 -9.44
CA TYR A 302 -18.42 -6.76 -9.57
C TYR A 302 -16.95 -6.88 -9.17
N TRP A 303 -16.50 -8.11 -9.01
CA TRP A 303 -15.08 -8.46 -8.91
C TRP A 303 -14.64 -9.20 -10.16
N PRO A 304 -13.57 -8.74 -10.85
CA PRO A 304 -12.97 -9.51 -11.93
C PRO A 304 -12.29 -10.75 -11.37
N LEU A 305 -12.45 -11.88 -12.05
CA LEU A 305 -11.92 -13.18 -11.63
C LEU A 305 -11.10 -13.84 -12.74
N GLN A 306 -10.11 -14.61 -12.33
CA GLN A 306 -9.40 -15.55 -13.18
C GLN A 306 -9.55 -16.93 -12.56
N VAL A 307 -10.34 -17.81 -13.18
CA VAL A 307 -10.51 -19.19 -12.75
C VAL A 307 -9.29 -19.98 -13.23
N MET A 308 -8.52 -20.50 -12.30
CA MET A 308 -7.29 -21.26 -12.58
C MET A 308 -7.59 -22.73 -12.91
N GLU A 309 -8.59 -23.30 -12.25
CA GLU A 309 -9.02 -24.69 -12.40
C GLU A 309 -10.54 -24.77 -12.58
N ALA A 310 -11.01 -25.54 -13.57
CA ALA A 310 -12.44 -25.80 -13.71
C ALA A 310 -12.90 -26.73 -12.58
N GLY A 311 -14.14 -26.59 -12.11
CA GLY A 311 -14.65 -27.43 -11.03
C GLY A 311 -15.81 -26.80 -10.28
N SER A 312 -16.14 -27.36 -9.12
CA SER A 312 -17.21 -26.87 -8.26
C SER A 312 -16.72 -25.85 -7.22
N TYR A 313 -17.38 -24.70 -7.17
CA TYR A 313 -17.04 -23.59 -6.29
C TYR A 313 -18.17 -23.25 -5.32
N GLN A 314 -17.82 -23.24 -4.03
CA GLN A 314 -18.67 -22.78 -2.96
C GLN A 314 -18.46 -21.28 -2.75
N VAL A 315 -19.52 -20.49 -2.88
CA VAL A 315 -19.49 -19.04 -2.59
C VAL A 315 -20.19 -18.78 -1.26
N THR A 316 -19.58 -17.96 -0.42
CA THR A 316 -20.16 -17.48 0.84
C THR A 316 -20.12 -15.96 0.88
N LEU A 317 -21.28 -15.34 1.08
CA LEU A 317 -21.37 -13.91 1.34
C LEU A 317 -21.24 -13.65 2.84
N GLU A 318 -20.25 -12.85 3.24
CA GLU A 318 -20.06 -12.43 4.63
C GLU A 318 -20.53 -10.98 4.81
N LEU A 319 -21.26 -10.71 5.89
CA LEU A 319 -21.94 -9.44 6.13
C LEU A 319 -21.34 -8.73 7.33
N PHE A 320 -21.25 -7.40 7.23
CA PHE A 320 -20.82 -6.57 8.33
C PHE A 320 -21.86 -6.56 9.46
N ALA A 321 -23.12 -6.26 9.11
CA ALA A 321 -24.26 -6.37 10.02
C ALA A 321 -25.02 -7.69 9.82
N PRO A 322 -25.56 -8.31 10.88
CA PRO A 322 -26.38 -9.52 10.75
C PRO A 322 -27.55 -9.35 9.78
N ALA A 323 -27.88 -10.41 9.03
CA ALA A 323 -29.01 -10.39 8.12
C ALA A 323 -30.34 -10.16 8.89
N PRO A 324 -31.24 -9.31 8.38
CA PRO A 324 -32.48 -8.91 9.05
C PRO A 324 -33.57 -10.00 9.00
N GLY A 325 -33.31 -11.15 8.35
CA GLY A 325 -34.32 -12.15 8.03
C GLY A 325 -35.16 -11.75 6.81
N ASN A 326 -35.93 -12.71 6.27
CA ASN A 326 -36.89 -12.52 5.17
C ASN A 326 -36.30 -11.85 3.90
N GLY A 327 -35.49 -12.61 3.15
CA GLY A 327 -34.87 -12.15 1.92
C GLY A 327 -34.02 -13.24 1.26
N THR A 328 -33.27 -12.86 0.23
CA THR A 328 -32.48 -13.79 -0.60
C THR A 328 -31.07 -13.27 -0.81
N ALA A 329 -30.06 -14.09 -0.53
CA ALA A 329 -28.70 -13.86 -1.00
C ALA A 329 -28.60 -14.30 -2.46
N VAL A 330 -28.03 -13.46 -3.31
CA VAL A 330 -27.89 -13.72 -4.74
C VAL A 330 -26.43 -13.54 -5.14
N VAL A 331 -25.92 -14.49 -5.92
CA VAL A 331 -24.62 -14.39 -6.59
C VAL A 331 -24.80 -14.66 -8.07
N LEU A 332 -24.19 -13.79 -8.88
CA LEU A 332 -23.96 -13.98 -10.30
C LEU A 332 -22.48 -14.23 -10.53
N MET A 333 -22.14 -15.28 -11.28
CA MET A 333 -20.77 -15.55 -11.68
C MET A 333 -20.70 -15.92 -13.16
N GLY A 334 -20.20 -15.01 -13.99
CA GLY A 334 -20.38 -15.10 -15.44
C GLY A 334 -21.88 -15.09 -15.80
N GLU A 335 -22.34 -16.12 -16.51
CA GLU A 335 -23.77 -16.34 -16.83
C GLU A 335 -24.51 -17.15 -15.75
N ASN A 336 -23.78 -17.72 -14.78
CA ASN A 336 -24.38 -18.55 -13.75
C ASN A 336 -25.00 -17.71 -12.63
N ARG A 337 -26.15 -18.15 -12.13
CA ARG A 337 -26.84 -17.53 -11.00
C ARG A 337 -27.12 -18.56 -9.92
N THR A 338 -26.76 -18.24 -8.68
CA THR A 338 -27.14 -19.03 -7.50
C THR A 338 -27.75 -18.13 -6.44
N SER A 339 -28.60 -18.69 -5.59
CA SER A 339 -29.28 -17.96 -4.53
C SER A 339 -29.61 -18.84 -3.34
N ALA A 340 -29.64 -18.25 -2.15
CA ALA A 340 -30.04 -18.91 -0.91
C ALA A 340 -30.96 -18.00 -0.07
N PRO A 341 -31.97 -18.55 0.63
CA PRO A 341 -32.76 -17.76 1.57
C PRO A 341 -31.89 -17.27 2.72
N ILE A 342 -32.11 -16.04 3.18
CA ILE A 342 -31.37 -15.50 4.33
C ILE A 342 -32.03 -15.93 5.63
N VAL A 343 -31.22 -16.41 6.57
CA VAL A 343 -31.64 -16.68 7.95
C VAL A 343 -31.41 -15.42 8.78
N GLN A 344 -32.39 -15.04 9.60
CA GLN A 344 -32.26 -13.89 10.49
C GLN A 344 -31.05 -14.08 11.43
N GLY A 345 -30.24 -13.03 11.58
CA GLY A 345 -29.03 -13.07 12.41
C GLY A 345 -27.80 -13.68 11.73
N ALA A 346 -27.93 -14.26 10.53
CA ALA A 346 -26.79 -14.83 9.82
C ALA A 346 -25.81 -13.72 9.38
N GLN A 347 -24.52 -13.91 9.68
CA GLN A 347 -23.44 -13.08 9.15
C GLN A 347 -22.71 -13.73 7.98
N LYS A 348 -22.91 -15.03 7.77
CA LYS A 348 -22.35 -15.78 6.65
C LYS A 348 -23.46 -16.55 5.97
N ILE A 349 -23.55 -16.44 4.65
CA ILE A 349 -24.58 -17.08 3.85
C ILE A 349 -23.88 -17.85 2.74
N ALA A 350 -23.79 -19.18 2.91
CA ALA A 350 -23.29 -20.08 1.89
C ALA A 350 -24.38 -20.32 0.83
N LEU A 351 -24.00 -20.20 -0.45
CA LEU A 351 -24.92 -20.43 -1.58
C LEU A 351 -24.71 -21.83 -2.18
N PRO A 352 -25.69 -22.43 -2.85
CA PRO A 352 -25.46 -23.67 -3.59
C PRO A 352 -24.22 -23.55 -4.52
N PRO A 353 -23.33 -24.56 -4.54
CA PRO A 353 -22.12 -24.52 -5.38
C PRO A 353 -22.43 -24.29 -6.85
N LEU A 354 -21.50 -23.63 -7.54
CA LEU A 354 -21.55 -23.37 -8.97
C LEU A 354 -20.40 -24.11 -9.67
N ALA A 355 -20.69 -24.72 -10.82
CA ALA A 355 -19.65 -25.24 -11.70
C ALA A 355 -19.06 -24.09 -12.54
N LEU A 356 -17.75 -23.97 -12.57
CA LEU A 356 -17.03 -22.95 -13.34
C LEU A 356 -16.04 -23.59 -14.29
N GLU A 357 -15.92 -22.97 -15.46
CA GLU A 357 -14.87 -23.28 -16.43
C GLU A 357 -13.61 -22.46 -16.16
N ARG A 358 -12.46 -23.00 -16.58
CA ARG A 358 -11.18 -22.30 -16.50
C ARG A 358 -11.20 -21.09 -17.45
N GLY A 359 -10.80 -19.92 -16.95
CA GLY A 359 -10.72 -18.71 -17.75
C GLY A 359 -11.14 -17.43 -17.01
N PRO A 360 -11.17 -16.29 -17.72
CA PRO A 360 -11.67 -15.04 -17.19
C PRO A 360 -13.15 -15.14 -16.81
N SER A 361 -13.54 -14.53 -15.70
CA SER A 361 -14.92 -14.46 -15.24
C SER A 361 -15.13 -13.18 -14.41
N ARG A 362 -16.34 -13.00 -13.89
CA ARG A 362 -16.67 -11.95 -12.93
C ARG A 362 -17.67 -12.48 -11.93
N ILE A 363 -17.64 -11.96 -10.71
CA ILE A 363 -18.65 -12.24 -9.70
C ILE A 363 -19.33 -10.94 -9.24
N ALA A 364 -20.64 -10.97 -9.11
CA ALA A 364 -21.42 -9.96 -8.40
C ALA A 364 -22.25 -10.64 -7.32
N GLY A 365 -22.38 -10.02 -6.15
CA GLY A 365 -23.10 -10.59 -5.01
C GLY A 365 -23.83 -9.53 -4.21
N TRP A 366 -25.06 -9.83 -3.78
CA TRP A 366 -25.87 -8.93 -2.95
C TRP A 366 -26.92 -9.70 -2.15
N ILE A 367 -27.50 -9.02 -1.16
CA ILE A 367 -28.68 -9.48 -0.44
C ILE A 367 -29.88 -8.66 -0.87
N GLU A 368 -30.94 -9.34 -1.27
CA GLU A 368 -32.28 -8.78 -1.48
C GLU A 368 -33.05 -8.88 -0.17
N GLY A 369 -33.10 -7.79 0.59
CA GLY A 369 -33.95 -7.66 1.77
C GLY A 369 -35.32 -7.07 1.44
N PRO A 370 -36.23 -6.98 2.41
CA PRO A 370 -37.58 -6.46 2.19
C PRO A 370 -37.59 -4.97 1.82
N ASP A 371 -36.67 -4.18 2.38
CA ASP A 371 -36.65 -2.71 2.20
C ASP A 371 -35.62 -2.24 1.15
N ARG A 372 -34.50 -2.95 1.02
CA ARG A 372 -33.42 -2.58 0.10
C ARG A 372 -32.49 -3.75 -0.24
N LYS A 373 -31.75 -3.59 -1.33
CA LYS A 373 -30.57 -4.41 -1.64
C LYS A 373 -29.38 -3.95 -0.82
N ARG A 374 -28.50 -4.89 -0.47
CA ARG A 374 -27.25 -4.63 0.24
C ARG A 374 -26.09 -5.40 -0.36
N SER A 375 -24.92 -4.78 -0.38
CA SER A 375 -23.70 -5.48 -0.76
C SER A 375 -23.14 -6.30 0.41
N PRO A 376 -22.49 -7.44 0.14
CA PRO A 376 -21.73 -8.17 1.16
C PRO A 376 -20.53 -7.33 1.63
N HIS A 377 -20.01 -7.63 2.81
CA HIS A 377 -18.74 -7.07 3.26
C HIS A 377 -17.56 -7.81 2.63
N TRP A 378 -17.60 -9.15 2.66
CA TRP A 378 -16.65 -10.01 1.96
C TRP A 378 -17.35 -11.08 1.12
N VAL A 379 -16.67 -11.55 0.08
CA VAL A 379 -17.09 -12.72 -0.70
C VAL A 379 -16.00 -13.76 -0.62
N ARG A 380 -16.29 -14.88 0.06
CA ARG A 380 -15.39 -16.02 0.16
C ARG A 380 -15.72 -17.02 -0.95
N ILE A 381 -14.71 -17.44 -1.70
CA ILE A 381 -14.82 -18.38 -2.81
C ILE A 381 -13.89 -19.55 -2.54
N GLU A 382 -14.42 -20.76 -2.56
CA GLU A 382 -13.68 -21.99 -2.25
C GLU A 382 -13.86 -23.02 -3.37
N HIS A 383 -12.75 -23.54 -3.89
CA HIS A 383 -12.73 -24.65 -4.84
C HIS A 383 -12.84 -25.97 -4.08
N LEU A 384 -13.96 -26.66 -4.23
CA LEU A 384 -14.31 -27.81 -3.39
C LEU A 384 -13.41 -29.03 -3.61
N GLU A 385 -12.85 -29.17 -4.81
CA GLU A 385 -11.95 -30.27 -5.16
C GLU A 385 -10.57 -30.12 -4.51
N ASN A 386 -10.11 -28.88 -4.31
CA ASN A 386 -8.87 -28.59 -3.58
C ASN A 386 -9.02 -28.87 -2.08
N THR A 387 -10.20 -28.56 -1.52
CA THR A 387 -10.49 -28.83 -0.10
C THR A 387 -10.45 -30.33 0.19
N ALA A 388 -10.99 -31.16 -0.70
CA ALA A 388 -10.99 -32.62 -0.54
C ALA A 388 -9.57 -33.23 -0.49
N GLN A 389 -8.61 -32.65 -1.22
CA GLN A 389 -7.21 -33.12 -1.27
C GLN A 389 -6.38 -32.69 -0.05
N SER A 390 -6.83 -31.68 0.70
CA SER A 390 -6.13 -31.14 1.88
C SER A 390 -6.46 -31.84 3.20
N THR A 391 -7.41 -32.78 3.19
CA THR A 391 -7.66 -33.65 4.36
C THR A 391 -6.44 -34.55 4.55
N PRO A 392 -5.72 -34.51 5.69
CA PRO A 392 -4.64 -35.43 5.94
C PRO A 392 -5.20 -36.85 5.87
N SER A 393 -4.59 -37.71 5.07
CA SER A 393 -4.71 -39.16 5.27
C SER A 393 -4.17 -39.46 6.67
N ASP A 394 -5.05 -39.98 7.55
CA ASP A 394 -4.79 -40.34 8.95
C ASP A 394 -3.47 -41.10 9.20
#